data_AF-A0A198AIN5-F1
#
_entry.id   AF-A0A198AIN5-F1
#
_cell.length_a   1.000
_cell.length_b   1.000
_cell.length_c   1.000
_cell.angle_alpha   90.00
_cell.angle_beta   90.00
_cell.angle_gamma   90.00
#
_symmetry.space_group_name_H-M   'P 1'
#
loop_
_entity.id
_entity.type
_entity.pdbx_description
1 polymer ?
#
loop_
_entity_poly.entity_id
_entity_poly.type
_entity_poly.pdbx_seq_one_letter_code
_entity_poly.pdbx_strand_id
1 'polypeptide(L)'
;MTRVYPEQVKASMIRLIHDSEVLLLRHSTEIQFGDSTDLLGIVVMTNPGKFEFNKTTGWNAFKLGEGSSDTFIANDYPDLSMQNVIRVIRCGYESAGLLKPNGILRVYNLSNVRQPDGEKAEEYHERAKQVLPCVRHQLLEDPITHSRELFLDECNKSKFVIMGFVDGVFEEKLQQVLTWSEEIEHRICAVDDKGRYSHPRRWRTEPNLMNQAIESLKIVLKG
;
A
#
# COMPACT_ATOMS: atom_id res chain seq x y z
N MET A 1 -17.43 8.64 -8.90
CA MET A 1 -16.50 9.22 -7.91
C MET A 1 -15.73 10.36 -8.58
N THR A 2 -15.89 11.57 -8.06
CA THR A 2 -15.18 12.78 -8.50
C THR A 2 -13.70 12.65 -8.16
N ARG A 3 -12.82 13.00 -9.11
CA ARG A 3 -11.36 13.00 -8.93
C ARG A 3 -11.00 14.02 -7.87
N VAL A 4 -10.52 13.57 -6.70
CA VAL A 4 -10.10 14.45 -5.59
C VAL A 4 -8.66 14.93 -5.79
N TYR A 5 -7.81 14.05 -6.32
CA TYR A 5 -6.37 14.29 -6.48
C TYR A 5 -5.93 14.07 -7.95
N PRO A 6 -4.99 14.89 -8.47
CA PRO A 6 -4.44 14.74 -9.80
C PRO A 6 -3.51 13.53 -9.96
N GLU A 7 -2.93 13.01 -8.88
CA GLU A 7 -1.99 11.89 -8.84
C GLU A 7 -2.58 10.64 -9.52
N GLN A 8 -1.74 9.94 -10.29
CA GLN A 8 -2.09 8.69 -10.94
C GLN A 8 -1.47 7.52 -10.19
N VAL A 9 -2.20 6.40 -10.19
CA VAL A 9 -1.73 5.13 -9.63
C VAL A 9 -1.42 4.20 -10.77
N LYS A 10 -0.14 3.84 -10.91
CA LYS A 10 0.29 2.75 -11.77
C LYS A 10 0.33 1.49 -10.93
N ALA A 11 -0.37 0.45 -11.36
CA ALA A 11 -0.37 -0.80 -10.62
C ALA A 11 -0.37 -2.00 -11.57
N SER A 12 0.13 -3.12 -11.05
CA SER A 12 0.04 -4.42 -11.72
C SER A 12 -0.67 -5.44 -10.84
N MET A 13 -1.50 -6.26 -11.47
CA MET A 13 -2.18 -7.40 -10.87
C MET A 13 -1.80 -8.67 -11.61
N ILE A 14 -1.56 -9.73 -10.87
CA ILE A 14 -1.47 -11.09 -11.36
C ILE A 14 -2.81 -11.76 -11.06
N ARG A 15 -3.32 -12.56 -11.98
CA ARG A 15 -4.41 -13.49 -11.68
C ARG A 15 -3.88 -14.91 -11.66
N LEU A 16 -4.44 -15.72 -10.79
CA LEU A 16 -4.22 -17.16 -10.74
C LEU A 16 -5.58 -17.83 -10.85
N ILE A 17 -5.72 -18.67 -11.86
CA ILE A 17 -6.94 -19.45 -12.09
C ILE A 17 -6.69 -20.84 -11.53
N HIS A 18 -7.49 -21.25 -10.55
CA HIS A 18 -7.47 -22.59 -9.98
C HIS A 18 -8.89 -23.11 -9.89
N ASP A 19 -9.15 -24.22 -10.58
CA ASP A 19 -10.50 -24.76 -10.79
C ASP A 19 -11.48 -23.70 -11.33
N SER A 20 -12.40 -23.22 -10.50
CA SER A 20 -13.39 -22.18 -10.80
C SER A 20 -13.13 -20.85 -10.09
N GLU A 21 -12.02 -20.73 -9.36
CA GLU A 21 -11.66 -19.56 -8.57
C GLU A 21 -10.59 -18.72 -9.28
N VAL A 22 -10.86 -17.42 -9.43
CA VAL A 22 -9.88 -16.44 -9.93
C VAL A 22 -9.34 -15.65 -8.75
N LEU A 23 -8.12 -15.97 -8.34
CA LEU A 23 -7.39 -15.24 -7.32
C LEU A 23 -6.67 -14.06 -7.97
N LEU A 24 -6.82 -12.87 -7.39
CA LEU A 24 -6.16 -11.65 -7.85
C LEU A 24 -5.11 -11.23 -6.84
N LEU A 25 -3.87 -11.09 -7.29
CA LEU A 25 -2.71 -10.71 -6.50
C LEU A 25 -2.18 -9.39 -7.00
N ARG A 26 -1.98 -8.41 -6.11
CA ARG A 26 -1.29 -7.17 -6.42
C ARG A 26 0.20 -7.44 -6.50
N HIS A 27 0.81 -7.06 -7.60
CA HIS A 27 2.24 -7.27 -7.81
C HIS A 27 3.05 -5.98 -7.64
N SER A 28 2.52 -4.84 -8.06
CA SER A 28 3.15 -3.55 -7.79
C SER A 28 2.13 -2.43 -7.72
N THR A 29 2.43 -1.38 -6.96
CA THR A 29 1.63 -0.15 -6.91
C THR A 29 2.52 1.05 -6.64
N GLU A 30 2.38 2.04 -7.50
CA GLU A 30 3.15 3.28 -7.51
C GLU A 30 2.18 4.46 -7.64
N ILE A 31 2.36 5.48 -6.82
CA ILE A 31 1.64 6.76 -6.93
C ILE A 31 2.62 7.80 -7.49
N GLN A 32 2.27 8.38 -8.63
CA GLN A 32 3.07 9.40 -9.29
C GLN A 32 2.72 10.80 -8.75
N PHE A 33 3.71 11.49 -8.19
CA PHE A 33 3.66 12.91 -7.83
C PHE A 33 4.50 13.72 -8.81
N GLY A 34 3.90 14.70 -9.49
CA GLY A 34 4.62 15.51 -10.48
C GLY A 34 5.21 14.67 -11.62
N ASP A 35 6.34 15.11 -12.17
CA ASP A 35 6.95 14.55 -13.38
C ASP A 35 8.25 13.76 -13.11
N SER A 36 8.81 13.82 -11.89
CA SER A 36 10.03 13.07 -11.54
C SER A 36 9.75 11.58 -11.39
N THR A 37 10.71 10.77 -11.78
CA THR A 37 10.70 9.31 -11.57
C THR A 37 11.52 8.87 -10.37
N ASP A 38 12.10 9.82 -9.62
CA ASP A 38 12.89 9.53 -8.43
C ASP A 38 12.00 8.96 -7.31
N LEU A 39 12.54 8.04 -6.52
CA LEU A 39 11.84 7.54 -5.35
C LEU A 39 11.67 8.68 -4.32
N LEU A 40 10.42 9.00 -4.02
CA LEU A 40 10.06 10.00 -3.03
C LEU A 40 9.96 9.37 -1.64
N GLY A 41 9.28 8.24 -1.54
CA GLY A 41 9.11 7.50 -0.29
C GLY A 41 8.38 6.19 -0.52
N ILE A 42 8.12 5.49 0.57
CA ILE A 42 7.37 4.22 0.52
C ILE A 42 6.23 4.21 1.53
N VAL A 43 5.24 3.38 1.26
CA VAL A 43 4.12 3.08 2.16
C VAL A 43 4.12 1.58 2.42
N VAL A 44 4.04 1.19 3.69
CA VAL A 44 3.88 -0.19 4.12
C VAL A 44 2.54 -0.32 4.86
N MET A 45 1.65 -1.20 4.38
CA MET A 45 0.32 -1.36 4.99
C MET A 45 -0.23 -2.78 4.94
N THR A 46 -1.23 -3.06 5.78
CA THR A 46 -1.79 -4.41 5.95
C THR A 46 -2.44 -4.99 4.70
N ASN A 47 -2.85 -4.20 3.70
CA ASN A 47 -3.51 -4.76 2.53
C ASN A 47 -3.59 -3.84 1.30
N PRO A 48 -3.59 -4.40 0.08
CA PRO A 48 -4.26 -3.82 -1.07
C PRO A 48 -5.77 -3.78 -0.83
N GLY A 49 -6.28 -2.60 -0.44
CA GLY A 49 -7.72 -2.36 -0.39
C GLY A 49 -8.44 -2.66 -1.72
N LYS A 50 -9.73 -2.32 -1.79
CA LYS A 50 -10.63 -2.50 -2.95
C LYS A 50 -10.17 -1.85 -4.27
N PHE A 51 -8.95 -1.33 -4.38
CA PHE A 51 -8.48 -0.74 -5.63
C PHE A 51 -8.65 -1.72 -6.80
N GLU A 52 -9.26 -1.18 -7.84
CA GLU A 52 -9.70 -1.84 -9.06
C GLU A 52 -9.44 -0.90 -10.22
N PHE A 53 -9.16 -1.46 -11.39
CA PHE A 53 -9.02 -0.70 -12.63
C PHE A 53 -10.38 -0.46 -13.29
N ASN A 54 -11.37 0.01 -12.52
CA ASN A 54 -12.77 0.09 -12.94
C ASN A 54 -13.01 0.98 -14.17
N LYS A 55 -12.06 1.87 -14.49
CA LYS A 55 -12.12 2.73 -15.67
C LYS A 55 -11.25 2.24 -16.83
N THR A 56 -10.55 1.12 -16.65
CA THR A 56 -9.63 0.59 -17.65
C THR A 56 -10.28 -0.54 -18.44
N THR A 57 -10.24 -0.42 -19.77
CA THR A 57 -10.73 -1.45 -20.69
C THR A 57 -10.05 -2.79 -20.42
N GLY A 58 -10.83 -3.87 -20.43
CA GLY A 58 -10.31 -5.24 -20.22
C GLY A 58 -10.20 -5.67 -18.75
N TRP A 59 -10.31 -4.75 -17.79
CA TRP A 59 -10.28 -5.11 -16.36
C TRP A 59 -11.36 -6.13 -15.97
N ASN A 60 -12.60 -5.92 -16.44
CA ASN A 60 -13.72 -6.82 -16.14
C ASN A 60 -13.53 -8.22 -16.72
N ALA A 61 -13.01 -8.34 -17.94
CA ALA A 61 -12.66 -9.62 -18.54
C ALA A 61 -11.53 -10.29 -17.73
N PHE A 62 -10.47 -9.52 -17.41
CA PHE A 62 -9.32 -10.02 -16.65
C PHE A 62 -9.71 -10.60 -15.28
N LYS A 63 -10.53 -9.88 -14.49
CA LYS A 63 -10.99 -10.33 -13.16
C LYS A 63 -11.92 -11.54 -13.21
N LEU A 64 -12.53 -11.81 -14.36
CA LEU A 64 -13.37 -13.00 -14.61
C LEU A 64 -12.56 -14.18 -15.15
N GLY A 65 -11.23 -14.03 -15.32
CA GLY A 65 -10.38 -15.10 -15.86
C GLY A 65 -10.36 -15.15 -17.39
N GLU A 66 -10.91 -14.16 -18.08
CA GLU A 66 -10.97 -14.12 -19.55
C GLU A 66 -9.72 -13.47 -20.16
N GLY A 67 -9.31 -13.92 -21.35
CA GLY A 67 -8.14 -13.40 -22.07
C GLY A 67 -6.88 -14.26 -21.87
N SER A 68 -5.81 -13.93 -22.60
CA SER A 68 -4.59 -14.77 -22.68
C SER A 68 -3.48 -14.38 -21.69
N SER A 69 -3.58 -13.23 -21.04
CA SER A 69 -2.55 -12.74 -20.10
C SER A 69 -2.97 -12.95 -18.66
N ASP A 70 -2.07 -13.47 -17.83
CA ASP A 70 -2.24 -13.59 -16.38
C ASP A 70 -1.74 -12.36 -15.61
N THR A 71 -1.23 -11.36 -16.31
CA THR A 71 -0.83 -10.07 -15.73
C THR A 71 -1.62 -8.93 -16.38
N PHE A 72 -2.08 -7.99 -15.54
CA PHE A 72 -2.76 -6.77 -15.95
C PHE A 72 -2.03 -5.57 -15.38
N ILE A 73 -1.58 -4.65 -16.24
CA ILE A 73 -0.87 -3.43 -15.85
C ILE A 73 -1.63 -2.25 -16.41
N ALA A 74 -1.96 -1.29 -15.54
CA ALA A 74 -2.69 -0.11 -15.96
C ALA A 74 -2.46 1.08 -15.02
N ASN A 75 -2.87 2.25 -15.50
CA ASN A 75 -2.96 3.47 -14.71
C ASN A 75 -4.44 3.71 -14.36
N ASP A 76 -4.73 3.96 -13.09
CA ASP A 76 -6.06 4.40 -12.64
C ASP A 76 -5.91 5.45 -11.51
N TYR A 77 -7.01 5.79 -10.88
CA TYR A 77 -7.09 6.81 -9.84
C TYR A 77 -6.97 6.21 -8.44
N PRO A 78 -6.39 6.96 -7.48
CA PRO A 78 -6.22 6.48 -6.12
C PRO A 78 -7.56 6.14 -5.46
N ASP A 79 -7.59 5.02 -4.74
CA ASP A 79 -8.69 4.64 -3.86
C ASP A 79 -8.68 5.49 -2.59
N LEU A 80 -9.65 5.26 -1.69
CA LEU A 80 -9.78 6.07 -0.47
C LEU A 80 -8.53 6.04 0.42
N SER A 81 -7.85 4.89 0.53
CA SER A 81 -6.63 4.78 1.32
C SER A 81 -5.50 5.58 0.69
N MET A 82 -5.29 5.42 -0.62
CA MET A 82 -4.27 6.16 -1.37
C MET A 82 -4.55 7.67 -1.38
N GLN A 83 -5.81 8.09 -1.46
CA GLN A 83 -6.18 9.50 -1.33
C GLN A 83 -5.81 10.09 0.04
N ASN A 84 -5.96 9.31 1.12
CA ASN A 84 -5.55 9.77 2.45
C ASN A 84 -4.04 9.86 2.60
N VAL A 85 -3.29 8.92 2.00
CA VAL A 85 -1.81 8.99 1.92
C VAL A 85 -1.37 10.22 1.12
N ILE A 86 -1.95 10.44 -0.06
CA ILE A 86 -1.68 11.63 -0.89
C ILE A 86 -1.94 12.90 -0.09
N ARG A 87 -3.04 12.95 0.67
CA ARG A 87 -3.36 14.10 1.53
C ARG A 87 -2.26 14.36 2.56
N VAL A 88 -1.85 13.34 3.30
CA VAL A 88 -0.79 13.46 4.30
C VAL A 88 0.50 13.98 3.67
N ILE A 89 0.89 13.46 2.51
CA ILE A 89 2.11 13.88 1.82
C ILE A 89 2.02 15.35 1.41
N ARG A 90 0.95 15.75 0.71
CA ARG A 90 0.80 17.14 0.26
C ARG A 90 0.75 18.12 1.42
N CYS A 91 -0.02 17.81 2.47
CA CYS A 91 -0.10 18.65 3.66
C CYS A 91 1.23 18.67 4.44
N GLY A 92 1.98 17.57 4.50
CA GLY A 92 3.29 17.52 5.14
C GLY A 92 4.32 18.40 4.43
N TYR A 93 4.39 18.34 3.09
CA TYR A 93 5.24 19.23 2.28
C TYR A 93 4.86 20.70 2.45
N GLU A 94 3.56 21.02 2.40
CA GLU A 94 3.05 22.38 2.64
C GLU A 94 3.41 22.87 4.04
N SER A 95 3.17 22.06 5.08
CA SER A 95 3.50 22.39 6.48
C SER A 95 5.00 22.50 6.74
N ALA A 96 5.82 21.85 5.90
CA ALA A 96 7.26 21.96 5.91
C ALA A 96 7.78 23.23 5.20
N GLY A 97 6.92 23.94 4.45
CA GLY A 97 7.33 25.08 3.63
C GLY A 97 8.09 24.67 2.36
N LEU A 98 7.94 23.42 1.92
CA LEU A 98 8.60 22.87 0.74
C LEU A 98 7.72 23.03 -0.51
N LEU A 99 8.35 22.94 -1.68
CA LEU A 99 7.63 22.81 -2.95
C LEU A 99 6.78 21.54 -2.95
N LYS A 100 5.81 21.46 -3.88
CA LYS A 100 4.96 20.27 -4.02
C LYS A 100 5.81 18.98 -4.16
N PRO A 101 5.35 17.85 -3.61
CA PRO A 101 6.03 16.56 -3.79
C PRO A 101 6.21 16.25 -5.28
N ASN A 102 7.38 15.71 -5.63
CA ASN A 102 7.75 15.34 -6.99
C ASN A 102 8.59 14.05 -6.96
N GLY A 103 8.09 12.98 -7.58
CA GLY A 103 8.67 11.64 -7.55
C GLY A 103 7.61 10.54 -7.44
N ILE A 104 8.09 9.31 -7.23
CA ILE A 104 7.27 8.09 -7.12
C ILE A 104 7.15 7.69 -5.65
N LEU A 105 5.93 7.41 -5.20
CA LEU A 105 5.68 6.74 -3.93
C LEU A 105 5.35 5.27 -4.20
N ARG A 106 6.16 4.34 -3.68
CA ARG A 106 5.88 2.89 -3.80
C ARG A 106 5.04 2.39 -2.65
N VAL A 107 4.17 1.44 -2.93
CA VAL A 107 3.23 0.86 -1.95
C VAL A 107 3.48 -0.63 -1.80
N TYR A 108 3.91 -1.03 -0.62
CA TYR A 108 4.16 -2.41 -0.21
C TYR A 108 3.09 -2.89 0.76
N ASN A 109 2.67 -4.14 0.61
CA ASN A 109 1.60 -4.72 1.42
C ASN A 109 2.10 -5.93 2.20
N LEU A 110 1.49 -6.20 3.36
CA LEU A 110 1.75 -7.44 4.11
C LEU A 110 1.15 -8.68 3.43
N SER A 111 0.16 -8.47 2.55
CA SER A 111 -0.43 -9.50 1.70
C SER A 111 -0.66 -8.89 0.33
N ASN A 112 -0.35 -9.64 -0.73
CA ASN A 112 -0.65 -9.27 -2.10
C ASN A 112 -2.06 -9.67 -2.52
N VAL A 113 -2.77 -10.48 -1.73
CA VAL A 113 -4.12 -10.94 -2.09
C VAL A 113 -5.08 -9.76 -2.13
N ARG A 114 -5.59 -9.45 -3.33
CA ARG A 114 -6.64 -8.45 -3.48
C ARG A 114 -7.90 -8.99 -2.83
N GLN A 115 -8.45 -8.22 -1.90
CA GLN A 115 -9.71 -8.56 -1.27
C GLN A 115 -10.71 -7.41 -1.30
N PRO A 116 -12.01 -7.72 -1.39
CA PRO A 116 -13.04 -6.72 -1.25
C PRO A 116 -13.10 -6.22 0.20
N ASP A 117 -13.03 -7.08 1.22
CA ASP A 117 -13.26 -6.65 2.61
C ASP A 117 -11.99 -6.69 3.46
N GLY A 118 -11.49 -5.52 3.89
CA GLY A 118 -10.22 -5.37 4.60
C GLY A 118 -10.09 -6.24 5.86
N GLU A 119 -11.18 -6.43 6.59
CA GLU A 119 -11.21 -7.19 7.86
C GLU A 119 -11.07 -8.70 7.64
N LYS A 120 -11.26 -9.18 6.42
CA LYS A 120 -11.13 -10.60 6.06
C LYS A 120 -9.79 -10.94 5.39
N ALA A 121 -8.78 -10.08 5.56
CA ALA A 121 -7.49 -10.21 4.86
C ALA A 121 -6.83 -11.56 5.08
N GLU A 122 -6.80 -11.99 6.34
CA GLU A 122 -6.22 -13.26 6.72
C GLU A 122 -7.02 -14.43 6.17
N GLU A 123 -8.35 -14.39 6.24
CA GLU A 123 -9.20 -15.44 5.68
C GLU A 123 -8.94 -15.63 4.17
N TYR A 124 -8.89 -14.54 3.41
CA TYR A 124 -8.60 -14.58 1.97
C TYR A 124 -7.16 -15.04 1.69
N HIS A 125 -6.20 -14.62 2.51
CA HIS A 125 -4.80 -15.02 2.36
C HIS A 125 -4.60 -16.52 2.65
N GLU A 126 -5.20 -17.03 3.72
CA GLU A 126 -5.17 -18.46 4.07
C GLU A 126 -5.94 -19.30 3.04
N ARG A 127 -7.08 -18.81 2.53
CA ARG A 127 -7.76 -19.44 1.39
C ARG A 127 -6.84 -19.52 0.16
N ALA A 128 -6.12 -18.43 -0.16
CA ALA A 128 -5.19 -18.43 -1.28
C ALA A 128 -4.03 -19.42 -1.07
N LYS A 129 -3.52 -19.60 0.16
CA LYS A 129 -2.52 -20.64 0.48
C LYS A 129 -3.05 -22.06 0.26
N GLN A 130 -4.31 -22.31 0.58
CA GLN A 130 -4.93 -23.64 0.38
C GLN A 130 -5.14 -23.96 -1.10
N VAL A 131 -5.48 -22.95 -1.90
CA VAL A 131 -5.78 -23.08 -3.33
C VAL A 131 -4.51 -23.14 -4.18
N LEU A 132 -3.43 -22.47 -3.75
CA LEU A 132 -2.19 -22.41 -4.51
C LEU A 132 -1.19 -23.50 -4.10
N PRO A 133 -0.47 -24.09 -5.07
CA PRO A 133 0.66 -24.95 -4.74
C PRO A 133 1.74 -24.15 -4.01
N CYS A 134 2.46 -24.80 -3.09
CA CYS A 134 3.45 -24.15 -2.21
C CYS A 134 4.49 -23.31 -2.97
N VAL A 135 4.92 -23.76 -4.17
CA VAL A 135 5.85 -23.03 -5.04
C VAL A 135 5.36 -21.64 -5.49
N ARG A 136 4.05 -21.35 -5.36
CA ARG A 136 3.43 -20.06 -5.69
C ARG A 136 3.08 -19.23 -4.46
N HIS A 137 3.30 -19.72 -3.24
CA HIS A 137 2.97 -18.97 -2.01
C HIS A 137 3.75 -17.67 -1.90
N GLN A 138 4.97 -17.62 -2.44
CA GLN A 138 5.77 -16.39 -2.54
C GLN A 138 5.08 -15.24 -3.30
N LEU A 139 4.05 -15.51 -4.11
CA LEU A 139 3.28 -14.47 -4.81
C LEU A 139 2.25 -13.78 -3.89
N LEU A 140 1.89 -14.43 -2.78
CA LEU A 140 0.90 -13.92 -1.81
C LEU A 140 1.45 -12.82 -0.91
N GLU A 141 2.75 -12.61 -0.97
CA GLU A 141 3.52 -11.83 -0.02
C GLU A 141 4.44 -10.89 -0.80
N ASP A 142 4.59 -9.65 -0.33
CA ASP A 142 5.56 -8.72 -0.91
C ASP A 142 6.95 -9.07 -0.39
N PRO A 143 7.97 -9.30 -1.26
CA PRO A 143 9.32 -9.62 -0.80
C PRO A 143 9.90 -8.57 0.15
N ILE A 144 9.54 -7.30 -0.01
CA ILE A 144 10.00 -6.20 0.85
C ILE A 144 9.44 -6.34 2.27
N THR A 145 8.23 -6.89 2.45
CA THR A 145 7.62 -7.05 3.79
C THR A 145 7.93 -8.41 4.44
N HIS A 146 8.69 -9.28 3.77
CA HIS A 146 9.00 -10.64 4.25
C HIS A 146 10.52 -10.94 4.29
N SER A 147 11.35 -9.96 4.02
CA SER A 147 12.80 -10.03 4.19
C SER A 147 13.29 -8.76 4.86
N ARG A 148 13.89 -8.88 6.06
CA ARG A 148 14.47 -7.74 6.78
C ARG A 148 15.51 -6.99 5.94
N GLU A 149 16.35 -7.73 5.19
CA GLU A 149 17.38 -7.12 4.35
C GLU A 149 16.76 -6.27 3.24
N LEU A 150 15.78 -6.81 2.51
CA LEU A 150 15.08 -6.08 1.45
C LEU A 150 14.27 -4.91 2.00
N PHE A 151 13.63 -5.11 3.16
CA PHE A 151 12.89 -4.07 3.87
C PHE A 151 13.78 -2.86 4.18
N LEU A 152 14.92 -3.10 4.84
CA LEU A 152 15.83 -2.03 5.25
C LEU A 152 16.48 -1.36 4.04
N ASP A 153 16.91 -2.14 3.04
CA ASP A 153 17.47 -1.60 1.79
C ASP A 153 16.47 -0.66 1.08
N GLU A 154 15.21 -1.05 0.99
CA GLU A 154 14.17 -0.22 0.35
C GLU A 154 13.80 1.01 1.19
N CYS A 155 13.71 0.87 2.52
CA CYS A 155 13.49 1.99 3.44
C CYS A 155 14.63 3.02 3.37
N ASN A 156 15.88 2.58 3.27
CA ASN A 156 17.06 3.46 3.25
C ASN A 156 17.21 4.28 1.96
N LYS A 157 16.62 3.81 0.85
CA LYS A 157 16.54 4.58 -0.41
C LYS A 157 15.47 5.68 -0.37
N SER A 158 14.56 5.60 0.60
CA SER A 158 13.36 6.43 0.68
C SER A 158 13.59 7.66 1.55
N LYS A 159 13.01 8.81 1.19
CA LYS A 159 13.11 10.02 2.04
C LYS A 159 12.24 9.92 3.29
N PHE A 160 11.17 9.13 3.21
CA PHE A 160 10.28 8.85 4.32
C PHE A 160 9.58 7.49 4.13
N VAL A 161 9.19 6.87 5.24
CA VAL A 161 8.49 5.58 5.27
C VAL A 161 7.17 5.74 6.02
N ILE A 162 6.05 5.69 5.30
CA ILE A 162 4.72 5.72 5.94
C ILE A 162 4.30 4.30 6.28
N MET A 163 3.89 4.06 7.52
CA MET A 163 3.40 2.77 7.98
C MET A 163 1.97 2.91 8.52
N GLY A 164 1.07 2.04 8.08
CA GLY A 164 -0.32 2.09 8.54
C GLY A 164 -1.03 0.77 8.39
N PHE A 165 -1.60 0.29 9.51
CA PHE A 165 -2.03 -1.10 9.62
C PHE A 165 -3.47 -1.22 10.12
N VAL A 166 -4.15 -2.27 9.65
CA VAL A 166 -5.47 -2.65 10.18
C VAL A 166 -5.24 -3.42 11.47
N ASP A 167 -5.95 -3.01 12.52
CA ASP A 167 -5.86 -3.63 13.85
C ASP A 167 -6.33 -5.09 13.81
N GLY A 168 -5.60 -5.98 14.48
CA GLY A 168 -5.93 -7.41 14.57
C GLY A 168 -5.76 -8.21 13.26
N VAL A 169 -5.03 -7.69 12.27
CA VAL A 169 -4.85 -8.34 10.97
C VAL A 169 -3.36 -8.46 10.61
N PHE A 170 -2.94 -9.69 10.33
CA PHE A 170 -1.56 -10.12 10.12
C PHE A 170 -0.63 -9.76 11.29
N GLU A 171 -1.09 -10.00 12.53
CA GLU A 171 -0.40 -9.52 13.74
C GLU A 171 1.06 -9.95 13.80
N GLU A 172 1.39 -11.21 13.50
CA GLU A 172 2.77 -11.69 13.53
C GLU A 172 3.65 -10.94 12.52
N LYS A 173 3.19 -10.82 11.26
CA LYS A 173 3.92 -10.11 10.20
C LYS A 173 4.04 -8.62 10.49
N LEU A 174 2.99 -8.03 11.05
CA LEU A 174 2.97 -6.66 11.51
C LEU A 174 4.05 -6.44 12.57
N GLN A 175 4.10 -7.28 13.61
CA GLN A 175 5.11 -7.15 14.65
C GLN A 175 6.53 -7.27 14.09
N GLN A 176 6.77 -8.21 13.17
CA GLN A 176 8.07 -8.35 12.51
C GLN A 176 8.48 -7.06 11.77
N VAL A 177 7.60 -6.53 10.93
CA VAL A 177 7.84 -5.29 10.17
C VAL A 177 8.01 -4.08 11.11
N LEU A 178 7.28 -4.02 12.22
CA LEU A 178 7.44 -2.98 13.23
C LEU A 178 8.78 -3.08 13.95
N THR A 179 9.23 -4.29 14.30
CA THR A 179 10.56 -4.50 14.89
C THR A 179 11.66 -4.05 13.93
N TRP A 180 11.56 -4.38 12.64
CA TRP A 180 12.55 -3.93 11.65
C TRP A 180 12.53 -2.41 11.44
N SER A 181 11.35 -1.79 11.55
CA SER A 181 11.23 -0.34 11.38
C SER A 181 11.75 0.49 12.55
N GLU A 182 12.14 -0.14 13.66
CA GLU A 182 12.82 0.53 14.77
C GLU A 182 14.13 1.20 14.33
N GLU A 183 14.80 0.63 13.31
CA GLU A 183 16.04 1.13 12.70
C GLU A 183 15.82 2.27 11.70
N ILE A 184 14.57 2.60 11.37
CA ILE A 184 14.22 3.62 10.38
C ILE A 184 13.86 4.92 11.09
N GLU A 185 14.76 5.90 11.01
CA GLU A 185 14.60 7.22 11.65
C GLU A 185 13.51 8.07 10.99
N HIS A 186 13.34 7.93 9.68
CA HIS A 186 12.37 8.66 8.86
C HIS A 186 11.00 7.96 8.74
N ARG A 187 10.59 7.22 9.77
CA ARG A 187 9.29 6.54 9.82
C ARG A 187 8.15 7.47 10.22
N ILE A 188 6.99 7.26 9.62
CA ILE A 188 5.76 8.01 9.85
C ILE A 188 4.65 7.04 10.21
N CYS A 189 4.17 7.16 11.43
CA CYS A 189 3.12 6.32 11.98
C CYS A 189 2.08 7.21 12.67
N ALA A 190 0.81 6.84 12.58
CA ALA A 190 -0.24 7.39 13.44
C ALA A 190 -0.70 6.28 14.38
N VAL A 191 -0.77 6.59 15.68
CA VAL A 191 -1.10 5.62 16.73
C VAL A 191 -2.27 6.16 17.53
N ASP A 192 -3.28 5.31 17.76
CA ASP A 192 -4.43 5.70 18.55
C ASP A 192 -4.17 5.67 20.07
N ASP A 193 -5.16 6.10 20.84
CA ASP A 193 -5.11 6.17 22.30
C ASP A 193 -4.92 4.81 22.99
N LYS A 194 -5.13 3.71 22.26
CA LYS A 194 -4.91 2.33 22.72
C LYS A 194 -3.55 1.77 22.30
N GLY A 195 -2.68 2.60 21.71
CA GLY A 195 -1.36 2.17 21.24
C GLY A 195 -1.40 1.41 19.90
N ARG A 196 -2.50 1.47 19.15
CA ARG A 196 -2.67 0.71 17.91
C ARG A 196 -2.29 1.55 16.71
N TYR A 197 -1.50 0.98 15.81
CA TYR A 197 -1.14 1.62 14.54
C TYR A 197 -2.39 1.83 13.68
N SER A 198 -2.47 2.99 13.03
CA SER A 198 -3.65 3.42 12.29
C SER A 198 -3.47 3.28 10.79
N HIS A 199 -4.32 2.46 10.17
CA HIS A 199 -4.42 2.36 8.72
C HIS A 199 -4.85 3.69 8.08
N PRO A 200 -4.34 4.07 6.88
CA PRO A 200 -4.71 5.32 6.22
C PRO A 200 -6.20 5.53 6.00
N ARG A 201 -7.00 4.46 5.93
CA ARG A 201 -8.48 4.53 5.88
C ARG A 201 -9.08 5.27 7.07
N ARG A 202 -8.56 5.06 8.29
CA ARG A 202 -9.07 5.66 9.54
C ARG A 202 -8.83 7.17 9.60
N TRP A 203 -7.76 7.66 8.97
CA TRP A 203 -7.38 9.08 9.01
C TRP A 203 -8.47 10.02 8.49
N ARG A 204 -9.37 9.52 7.64
CA ARG A 204 -10.52 10.30 7.15
C ARG A 204 -11.59 10.53 8.21
N THR A 205 -11.84 9.53 9.06
CA THR A 205 -12.87 9.57 10.10
C THR A 205 -12.32 10.01 11.45
N GLU A 206 -11.01 9.92 11.63
CA GLU A 206 -10.30 10.27 12.86
C GLU A 206 -9.20 11.31 12.54
N PRO A 207 -9.55 12.61 12.45
CA PRO A 207 -8.62 13.66 12.00
C PRO A 207 -7.36 13.79 12.84
N ASN A 208 -7.43 13.45 14.14
CA ASN A 208 -6.25 13.46 15.02
C ASN A 208 -5.16 12.52 14.50
N LEU A 209 -5.52 11.34 13.98
CA LEU A 209 -4.57 10.39 13.41
C LEU A 209 -3.97 10.91 12.11
N MET A 210 -4.76 11.59 11.27
CA MET A 210 -4.24 12.26 10.08
C MET A 210 -3.23 13.35 10.44
N ASN A 211 -3.54 14.17 11.45
CA ASN A 211 -2.66 15.25 11.89
C ASN A 211 -1.36 14.72 12.49
N GLN A 212 -1.40 13.62 13.25
CA GLN A 212 -0.19 12.94 13.72
C GLN A 212 0.72 12.55 12.55
N ALA A 213 0.17 11.93 11.51
CA ALA A 213 0.94 11.53 10.33
C ALA A 213 1.51 12.74 9.56
N ILE A 214 0.75 13.84 9.43
CA ILE A 214 1.20 15.08 8.78
C ILE A 214 2.36 15.71 9.56
N GLU A 215 2.24 15.86 10.88
CA GLU A 215 3.30 16.47 11.70
C GLU A 215 4.55 15.59 11.75
N SER A 216 4.40 14.27 11.83
CA SER A 216 5.53 13.33 11.74
C SER A 216 6.26 13.45 10.40
N LEU A 217 5.53 13.49 9.27
CA LEU A 217 6.15 13.69 7.95
C LEU A 217 6.85 15.05 7.85
N LYS A 218 6.23 16.12 8.36
CA LYS A 218 6.83 17.46 8.37
C LYS A 218 8.15 17.50 9.14
N ILE A 219 8.26 16.80 10.27
CA ILE A 219 9.52 16.68 11.03
C ILE A 219 10.57 16.00 10.15
N VAL A 220 10.25 14.84 9.59
CA VAL A 220 11.15 14.07 8.71
C VAL A 220 11.63 14.90 7.51
N LEU A 221 10.75 15.68 6.90
CA LEU A 221 11.08 16.51 5.73
C LEU A 221 11.99 17.71 6.06
N LYS A 222 12.05 18.14 7.32
CA LYS A 222 12.88 19.28 7.73
C LYS A 222 14.31 18.90 8.14
N GLY A 223 14.56 17.62 8.44
CA GLY A 223 15.83 17.15 8.99
C GLY A 223 15.95 17.48 10.47
#